data_AF-A0A1S2KY21-F1
#
_entry.id   AF-A0A1S2KY21-F1
#
_cell.length_a   1.000
_cell.length_b   1.000
_cell.length_c   1.000
_cell.angle_alpha   90.00
_cell.angle_beta   90.00
_cell.angle_gamma   90.00
#
_symmetry.space_group_name_H-M   'P 1'
#
loop_
_entity.id
_entity.type
_entity.pdbx_description
1 polymer ?
#
loop_
_entity_poly.entity_id
_entity_poly.type
_entity_poly.pdbx_seq_one_letter_code
_entity_poly.pdbx_strand_id
1 'polypeptide(L)'
;MPYSAFYHPHAYFWMVLIVLFLMTFYLYRANIAKGAKITHMVVRLLYVIMVGTGITLLYLIQFPATHILKAVIAIILVYSMEMILVKTKKGFSQKMLTSYWLIFLVTLVVVILLGYRVISF
;
A
#
# COMPACT_ATOMS: atom_id res chain seq x y z
N MET A 1 -26.20 -3.44 -2.63
CA MET A 1 -25.56 -4.76 -2.83
C MET A 1 -24.17 -4.70 -3.51
N PRO A 2 -23.84 -3.82 -4.49
CA PRO A 2 -22.49 -3.85 -5.09
C PRO A 2 -21.38 -3.28 -4.19
N TYR A 3 -21.63 -2.23 -3.41
CA TYR A 3 -20.58 -1.56 -2.62
C TYR A 3 -19.94 -2.45 -1.55
N SER A 4 -20.74 -3.13 -0.73
CA SER A 4 -20.24 -3.99 0.36
C SER A 4 -19.37 -5.14 -0.16
N ALA A 5 -19.72 -5.70 -1.32
CA ALA A 5 -18.96 -6.78 -1.96
C ALA A 5 -17.53 -6.36 -2.35
N PHE A 6 -17.32 -5.09 -2.72
CA PHE A 6 -15.98 -4.55 -2.99
C PHE A 6 -15.30 -3.98 -1.73
N TYR A 7 -16.08 -3.42 -0.80
CA TYR A 7 -15.55 -2.73 0.37
C TYR A 7 -14.85 -3.68 1.35
N HIS A 8 -15.49 -4.80 1.73
CA HIS A 8 -14.91 -5.71 2.72
C HIS A 8 -13.59 -6.32 2.23
N PRO A 9 -13.51 -6.92 1.01
CA PRO A 9 -12.25 -7.45 0.51
C PRO A 9 -11.17 -6.36 0.39
N HIS A 10 -11.52 -5.19 -0.14
CA HIS A 10 -10.57 -4.07 -0.26
C HIS A 10 -9.99 -3.67 1.11
N ALA A 11 -10.83 -3.57 2.15
CA ALA A 11 -10.37 -3.27 3.50
C ALA A 11 -9.44 -4.36 4.06
N TYR A 12 -9.78 -5.64 3.89
CA TYR A 12 -8.96 -6.75 4.38
C TYR A 12 -7.63 -6.90 3.62
N PHE A 13 -7.61 -6.61 2.32
CA PHE A 13 -6.39 -6.70 1.52
C PHE A 13 -5.32 -5.70 1.96
N TRP A 14 -5.67 -4.56 2.58
CA TRP A 14 -4.66 -3.67 3.17
C TRP A 14 -3.77 -4.38 4.19
N MET A 15 -4.35 -5.23 5.05
CA MET A 15 -3.58 -5.99 6.03
C MET A 15 -2.66 -7.00 5.35
N VAL A 16 -3.19 -7.75 4.36
CA VAL A 16 -2.42 -8.73 3.57
C VAL A 16 -1.25 -8.05 2.86
N LEU A 17 -1.48 -6.87 2.29
CA LEU A 17 -0.51 -6.10 1.54
C LEU A 17 0.65 -5.63 2.43
N ILE A 18 0.35 -5.11 3.63
CA ILE A 18 1.35 -4.69 4.61
C ILE A 18 2.18 -5.89 5.08
N VAL A 19 1.55 -7.02 5.38
CA VAL A 19 2.25 -8.24 5.82
C VAL A 19 3.19 -8.76 4.72
N LEU A 20 2.70 -8.87 3.48
CA LEU A 20 3.52 -9.31 2.35
C LEU A 20 4.64 -8.32 2.01
N PHE A 21 4.40 -7.01 2.15
CA PHE A 21 5.42 -5.98 1.99
C PHE A 21 6.55 -6.19 3.00
N LEU A 22 6.23 -6.32 4.30
CA LEU A 22 7.23 -6.55 5.34
C LEU A 22 7.98 -7.86 5.13
N MET A 23 7.26 -8.95 4.83
CA MET A 23 7.86 -10.24 4.50
C MET A 23 8.85 -10.12 3.34
N THR A 24 8.45 -9.47 2.24
CA THR A 24 9.31 -9.26 1.07
C THR A 24 10.55 -8.42 1.40
N PHE A 25 10.38 -7.38 2.21
CA PHE A 25 11.48 -6.55 2.69
C PHE A 25 12.51 -7.37 3.48
N TYR A 26 12.07 -8.17 4.45
CA TYR A 26 12.96 -9.04 5.22
C TYR A 26 13.62 -10.12 4.36
N LEU A 27 12.92 -10.70 3.39
CA LEU A 27 13.51 -11.67 2.45
C LEU A 27 14.62 -11.03 1.61
N TYR A 28 14.44 -9.77 1.15
CA TYR A 28 15.51 -9.04 0.49
C TYR A 28 16.70 -8.79 1.41
N ARG A 29 16.46 -8.40 2.67
CA ARG A 29 17.54 -8.20 3.65
C ARG A 29 18.27 -9.48 4.04
N ALA A 30 17.58 -10.62 4.01
CA ALA A 30 18.14 -11.94 4.27
C ALA A 30 18.85 -12.55 3.04
N ASN A 31 18.94 -11.84 1.92
CA ASN A 31 19.50 -12.32 0.66
C ASN A 31 18.81 -13.58 0.07
N ILE A 32 17.54 -13.83 0.42
CA ILE A 32 16.76 -14.96 -0.10
C ILE A 32 16.11 -14.55 -1.43
N ALA A 33 16.91 -14.53 -2.50
CA ALA A 33 16.55 -13.92 -3.78
C ALA A 33 15.29 -14.53 -4.43
N LYS A 34 15.13 -15.86 -4.39
CA LYS A 34 13.97 -16.56 -5.00
C LYS A 34 12.67 -16.20 -4.29
N GLY A 35 12.65 -16.33 -2.96
CA GLY A 35 11.49 -16.00 -2.13
C GLY A 35 11.10 -14.54 -2.29
N ALA A 36 12.07 -13.62 -2.16
CA ALA A 36 11.84 -12.19 -2.31
C ALA A 36 11.29 -11.83 -3.70
N LYS A 37 11.76 -12.48 -4.78
CA LYS A 37 11.23 -12.25 -6.14
C LYS A 37 9.76 -12.67 -6.24
N ILE A 38 9.39 -13.85 -5.72
CA ILE A 38 8.02 -14.36 -5.79
C ILE A 38 7.09 -13.43 -5.00
N THR A 39 7.41 -13.15 -3.73
CA THR A 39 6.56 -12.31 -2.89
C THR A 39 6.47 -10.88 -3.42
N HIS A 40 7.54 -10.32 -4.00
CA HIS A 40 7.50 -9.01 -4.65
C HIS A 40 6.57 -8.98 -5.87
N MET A 41 6.54 -10.05 -6.69
CA MET A 41 5.59 -10.12 -7.80
C MET A 41 4.13 -10.19 -7.31
N VAL A 42 3.87 -10.91 -6.21
CA VAL A 42 2.54 -10.97 -5.59
C VAL A 42 2.13 -9.60 -5.03
N VAL A 43 3.04 -8.92 -4.33
CA VAL A 43 2.83 -7.56 -3.80
C VAL A 43 2.45 -6.59 -4.93
N ARG A 44 3.14 -6.64 -6.08
CA ARG A 44 2.82 -5.80 -7.25
C ARG A 44 1.45 -6.10 -7.83
N LEU A 45 1.06 -7.38 -7.92
CA LEU A 45 -0.28 -7.75 -8.36
C LEU A 45 -1.35 -7.20 -7.41
N LEU A 46 -1.12 -7.32 -6.08
CA LEU A 46 -2.03 -6.78 -5.09
C LEU A 46 -2.13 -5.25 -5.16
N TYR A 47 -1.05 -4.53 -5.47
CA TYR A 47 -1.13 -3.08 -5.70
C TYR A 47 -2.11 -2.73 -6.83
N VAL A 48 -2.04 -3.43 -7.96
CA VAL A 48 -2.93 -3.19 -9.09
C VAL A 48 -4.39 -3.50 -8.72
N ILE A 49 -4.63 -4.62 -8.03
CA ILE A 49 -5.97 -4.98 -7.54
C ILE A 49 -6.50 -3.93 -6.56
N MET A 50 -5.65 -3.44 -5.64
CA MET A 50 -6.02 -2.42 -4.66
C MET A 50 -6.37 -1.09 -5.32
N VAL A 51 -5.62 -0.67 -6.32
CA VAL A 51 -5.94 0.54 -7.09
C VAL A 51 -7.23 0.36 -7.87
N GLY A 52 -7.40 -0.76 -8.57
CA GLY A 52 -8.62 -1.06 -9.35
C GLY A 52 -9.88 -1.08 -8.47
N THR A 53 -9.85 -1.84 -7.38
CA THR A 53 -10.98 -1.91 -6.42
C THR A 53 -11.23 -0.57 -5.72
N GLY A 54 -10.18 0.22 -5.44
CA GLY A 54 -10.31 1.57 -4.89
C GLY A 54 -11.02 2.52 -5.86
N ILE A 55 -10.69 2.48 -7.15
CA ILE A 55 -11.36 3.27 -8.19
C ILE A 55 -12.83 2.84 -8.33
N THR A 56 -13.11 1.54 -8.32
CA THR A 56 -14.49 1.02 -8.32
C THR A 56 -15.28 1.55 -7.12
N LEU A 57 -14.69 1.54 -5.93
CA LEU A 57 -15.33 2.07 -4.73
C LEU A 57 -15.62 3.57 -4.86
N LEU A 58 -14.68 4.37 -5.37
CA LEU A 58 -14.88 5.81 -5.64
C LEU A 58 -16.02 6.07 -6.63
N TYR A 59 -16.08 5.28 -7.70
CA TYR A 59 -17.14 5.37 -8.69
C TYR A 59 -18.51 5.08 -8.08
N LEU A 60 -18.63 4.03 -7.26
CA LEU A 60 -19.88 3.65 -6.61
C LEU A 60 -20.40 4.71 -5.62
N ILE A 61 -19.53 5.55 -5.06
CA ILE A 61 -19.90 6.63 -4.13
C ILE A 61 -19.90 8.03 -4.79
N GLN A 62 -19.78 8.11 -6.13
CA GLN A 62 -19.80 9.37 -6.89
C GLN A 62 -18.67 10.34 -6.52
N PHE A 63 -17.46 9.83 -6.29
CA PHE A 63 -16.22 10.64 -6.16
C PHE A 63 -16.26 11.80 -5.14
N PRO A 64 -16.60 11.54 -3.86
CA PRO A 64 -16.56 12.58 -2.84
C PRO A 64 -15.10 13.01 -2.58
N ALA A 65 -14.90 14.31 -2.41
CA ALA A 65 -13.57 14.93 -2.29
C ALA A 65 -12.69 14.27 -1.21
N THR A 66 -13.28 13.92 -0.06
CA THR A 66 -12.60 13.23 1.04
C THR A 66 -12.01 11.87 0.64
N HIS A 67 -12.74 11.11 -0.17
CA HIS A 67 -12.30 9.78 -0.57
C HIS A 67 -11.31 9.86 -1.75
N ILE A 68 -11.44 10.88 -2.61
CA ILE A 68 -10.41 11.19 -3.61
C ILE A 68 -9.09 11.49 -2.89
N LEU A 69 -9.09 12.38 -1.90
CA LEU A 69 -7.90 12.71 -1.12
C LEU A 69 -7.29 11.46 -0.49
N LYS A 70 -8.12 10.61 0.14
CA LYS A 70 -7.68 9.32 0.68
C LYS A 70 -7.05 8.42 -0.39
N ALA A 71 -7.61 8.37 -1.59
CA ALA A 71 -7.08 7.58 -2.69
C ALA A 71 -5.71 8.09 -3.18
N VAL A 72 -5.52 9.41 -3.27
CA VAL A 72 -4.21 9.99 -3.62
C VAL A 72 -3.15 9.61 -2.58
N ILE A 73 -3.48 9.72 -1.29
CA ILE A 73 -2.56 9.36 -0.21
C ILE A 73 -2.26 7.85 -0.23
N ALA A 74 -3.26 7.01 -0.53
CA ALA A 74 -3.08 5.57 -0.69
C ALA A 74 -2.15 5.22 -1.87
N ILE A 75 -2.17 5.98 -2.97
CA ILE A 75 -1.21 5.81 -4.08
C ILE A 75 0.21 6.15 -3.63
N ILE A 76 0.40 7.22 -2.84
CA ILE A 76 1.71 7.57 -2.28
C ILE A 76 2.20 6.46 -1.33
N LEU A 77 1.30 5.88 -0.53
CA LEU A 77 1.60 4.74 0.33
C LEU A 77 2.11 3.54 -0.50
N VAL A 78 1.40 3.16 -1.56
CA VAL A 78 1.82 2.08 -2.50
C VAL A 78 3.18 2.39 -3.14
N TYR A 79 3.35 3.63 -3.62
CA TYR A 79 4.62 4.09 -4.18
C TYR A 79 5.77 3.95 -3.18
N SER A 80 5.58 4.37 -1.92
CA SER A 80 6.61 4.28 -0.89
C SER A 80 7.03 2.84 -0.61
N MET A 81 6.08 1.89 -0.55
CA MET A 81 6.36 0.48 -0.37
C MET A 81 7.17 -0.10 -1.55
N GLU A 82 6.76 0.17 -2.80
CA GLU A 82 7.50 -0.27 -3.99
C GLU A 82 8.94 0.28 -4.00
N MET A 83 9.12 1.57 -3.67
CA MET A 83 10.43 2.19 -3.63
C MET A 83 11.33 1.58 -2.55
N ILE A 84 10.78 1.26 -1.37
CA ILE A 84 11.51 0.55 -0.32
C ILE A 84 11.98 -0.82 -0.84
N LEU A 85 11.10 -1.62 -1.45
CA LEU A 85 11.45 -2.95 -1.95
C LEU A 85 12.51 -2.89 -3.07
N VAL A 86 12.33 -2.01 -4.06
CA VAL A 86 13.26 -1.87 -5.18
C VAL A 86 14.63 -1.38 -4.70
N LYS A 87 14.68 -0.41 -3.78
CA LYS A 87 15.95 0.11 -3.26
C LYS A 87 16.65 -0.89 -2.34
N THR A 88 15.90 -1.66 -1.57
CA THR A 88 16.44 -2.76 -0.75
C THR A 88 17.07 -3.82 -1.64
N LYS A 89 16.36 -4.25 -2.70
CA LYS A 89 16.90 -5.19 -3.70
C LYS A 89 18.19 -4.69 -4.36
N LYS A 90 18.30 -3.38 -4.59
CA LYS A 90 19.46 -2.74 -5.23
C LYS A 90 20.61 -2.40 -4.25
N GLY A 91 20.48 -2.70 -2.96
CA GLY A 91 21.54 -2.46 -1.97
C GLY A 91 21.82 -0.98 -1.70
N PHE A 92 20.82 -0.10 -1.82
CA PHE A 92 21.01 1.33 -1.54
C PHE A 92 21.33 1.61 -0.07
N SER A 93 22.04 2.72 0.18
CA SER A 93 22.39 3.19 1.53
C SER A 93 21.16 3.34 2.44
N GLN A 94 21.35 2.99 3.71
CA GLN A 94 20.33 3.09 4.76
C GLN A 94 19.69 4.48 4.83
N LYS A 95 20.48 5.56 4.63
CA LYS A 95 19.98 6.95 4.67
C LYS A 95 18.90 7.21 3.63
N MET A 96 19.05 6.64 2.43
CA MET A 96 18.05 6.78 1.37
C MET A 96 16.79 5.98 1.68
N LEU A 97 16.93 4.78 2.25
CA LEU A 97 15.80 3.97 2.71
C LEU A 97 14.99 4.69 3.79
N THR A 98 15.65 5.34 4.75
CA THR A 98 15.00 6.05 5.87
C THR A 98 13.98 7.09 5.39
N SER A 99 14.28 7.81 4.30
CA SER A 99 13.36 8.77 3.70
C SER A 99 12.04 8.12 3.25
N TYR A 100 12.12 6.98 2.55
CA TYR A 100 10.91 6.29 2.10
C TYR A 100 10.16 5.61 3.24
N TRP A 101 10.86 5.11 4.26
CA TRP A 101 10.22 4.59 5.48
C TRP A 101 9.44 5.68 6.21
N LEU A 102 9.96 6.92 6.26
CA LEU A 102 9.24 8.04 6.83
C LEU A 102 7.96 8.35 6.04
N ILE A 103 8.05 8.42 4.70
CA ILE A 103 6.87 8.62 3.84
C ILE A 103 5.86 7.49 4.04
N PHE A 104 6.32 6.23 4.09
CA PHE A 104 5.48 5.07 4.35
C PHE A 104 4.74 5.17 5.68
N LEU A 105 5.45 5.47 6.77
CA LEU A 105 4.84 5.57 8.10
C LEU A 105 3.82 6.71 8.17
N VAL A 106 4.17 7.89 7.67
CA VAL A 106 3.27 9.05 7.67
C VAL A 106 2.02 8.77 6.84
N THR A 107 2.18 8.27 5.61
CA THR A 107 1.02 7.97 4.74
C THR A 107 0.16 6.83 5.29
N LEU A 108 0.77 5.81 5.90
CA LEU A 108 0.04 4.71 6.53
C LEU A 108 -0.84 5.21 7.69
N VAL A 109 -0.29 6.04 8.56
CA VAL A 109 -1.05 6.64 9.68
C VAL A 109 -2.21 7.49 9.14
N VAL A 110 -1.96 8.35 8.17
CA VAL A 110 -3.00 9.21 7.59
C VAL A 110 -4.11 8.40 6.93
N VAL A 111 -3.78 7.34 6.17
CA VAL A 111 -4.78 6.46 5.54
C VAL A 111 -5.65 5.76 6.57
N ILE A 112 -5.06 5.32 7.69
CA ILE A 112 -5.77 4.69 8.81
C ILE A 112 -6.72 5.70 9.47
N LEU A 113 -6.25 6.91 9.80
CA LEU A 113 -7.06 7.96 10.43
C LEU A 113 -8.25 8.37 9.56
N LEU A 114 -8.03 8.52 8.24
CA LEU A 114 -9.11 8.76 7.27
C LEU A 114 -10.04 7.55 7.13
N GLY A 115 -9.51 6.33 7.25
CA GLY A 115 -10.27 5.09 7.18
C GLY A 115 -11.26 4.91 8.34
N TYR A 116 -10.82 5.22 9.55
CA TYR A 116 -11.65 5.17 10.76
C TYR A 116 -12.45 6.45 11.00
N ARG A 117 -12.41 7.42 10.07
CA ARG A 117 -13.08 8.73 10.18
C ARG A 117 -12.70 9.51 11.45
N VAL A 118 -11.49 9.29 11.96
CA VAL A 118 -10.92 10.08 13.06
C VAL A 118 -10.61 11.50 12.58
N ILE A 119 -10.20 11.61 11.31
CA ILE A 119 -10.02 12.87 10.60
C ILE A 119 -10.95 12.83 9.37
N SER A 120 -11.74 13.88 9.20
CA SER A 120 -12.58 14.10 8.02
C SER A 120 -12.55 15.57 7.64
N PHE A 121 -12.62 15.86 6.35
CA PHE A 121 -12.66 17.21 5.78
C PHE A 121 -13.94 17.40 4.97
#